data_AF-A0A2E1AAR0-F1
#
_entry.id   AF-A0A2E1AAR0-F1
#
_cell.length_a   1.000
_cell.length_b   1.000
_cell.length_c   1.000
_cell.angle_alpha   90.00
_cell.angle_beta   90.00
_cell.angle_gamma   90.00
#
_symmetry.space_group_name_H-M   'P 1'
#
loop_
_entity.id
_entity.type
_entity.pdbx_description
1 polymer ?
#
loop_
_entity_poly.entity_id
_entity_poly.type
_entity_poly.pdbx_seq_one_letter_code
_entity_poly.pdbx_strand_id
1 'polypeptide(L)'
;MLARRLYSGRTLGKECSRRQAKVRRIYILCEGQTEETFVNEVLSSHFYNKKILLIPLTLRGHVSFSRIWSDAQKVLRKENEAYCTTFIDFYGLPSDFPGKISEGSIEEKSTAVCKEMLSGFIKNVGENTSRRFLPYIQMHEFEALLFSDPTRFAIGIGHPDKANRIAAVMKNYTSPEEINDNVLTAPSKRVKQIILHYDKPLYGSLAAIEIGLPRIREKCRLFDAWIQKLEELE
;
A
#
# COMPACT_ATOMS: atom_id res chain seq x y z
N MET A 1 21.92 75.98 23.57
CA MET A 1 20.64 75.95 22.82
C MET A 1 20.49 74.59 22.19
N LEU A 2 19.35 73.94 22.46
CA LEU A 2 18.58 72.97 21.64
C LEU A 2 19.31 71.79 20.94
N ALA A 3 18.79 70.55 20.92
CA ALA A 3 17.62 69.93 21.55
C ALA A 3 17.72 68.40 21.40
N ARG A 4 17.28 67.67 22.42
CA ARG A 4 16.87 66.27 22.33
C ARG A 4 15.63 66.15 21.43
N ARG A 5 15.57 65.11 20.59
CA ARG A 5 14.29 64.52 20.16
C ARG A 5 14.41 63.01 20.05
N LEU A 6 13.66 62.37 20.94
CA LEU A 6 13.28 60.97 20.93
C LEU A 6 12.43 60.70 19.67
N TYR A 7 12.70 59.61 18.96
CA TYR A 7 11.67 58.91 18.20
C TYR A 7 11.78 57.41 18.46
N SER A 8 10.79 56.92 19.20
CA SER A 8 10.45 55.51 19.30
C SER A 8 9.88 55.04 17.96
N GLY A 9 10.40 53.94 17.45
CA GLY A 9 9.82 53.24 16.31
C GLY A 9 9.97 51.75 16.50
N ARG A 10 9.11 51.16 17.34
CA ARG A 10 8.90 49.71 17.35
C ARG A 10 8.33 49.31 16.00
N THR A 11 9.11 48.68 15.15
CA THR A 11 8.57 47.76 14.15
C THR A 11 8.65 46.36 14.74
N LEU A 12 7.55 45.97 15.38
CA LEU A 12 7.14 44.58 15.53
C LEU A 12 7.12 43.95 14.14
N GLY A 13 8.24 43.36 13.73
CA GLY A 13 8.25 42.38 12.67
C GLY A 13 7.39 41.23 13.17
N LYS A 14 6.14 41.16 12.68
CA LYS A 14 5.28 39.98 12.81
C LYS A 14 6.13 38.77 12.47
N GLU A 15 6.41 37.92 13.45
CA GLU A 15 6.77 36.53 13.20
C GLU A 15 5.59 35.93 12.44
N CYS A 16 5.65 35.99 11.11
CA CYS A 16 4.87 35.14 10.28
C CYS A 16 5.44 33.74 10.53
N SER A 17 4.91 33.05 11.54
CA SER A 17 5.09 31.62 11.65
C SER A 17 4.45 31.02 10.41
N ARG A 18 5.26 30.89 9.36
CA ARG A 18 4.96 29.99 8.25
C ARG A 18 4.91 28.63 8.91
N ARG A 19 3.71 28.22 9.32
CA ARG A 19 3.40 26.87 9.71
C ARG A 19 3.68 26.05 8.46
N GLN A 20 4.92 25.60 8.32
CA GLN A 20 5.38 24.79 7.21
C GLN A 20 4.42 23.62 7.15
N ALA A 21 3.75 23.43 6.02
CA ALA A 21 2.73 22.39 5.93
C ALA A 21 3.40 21.05 6.26
N LYS A 22 3.00 20.45 7.38
CA LYS A 22 3.62 19.23 7.89
C LYS A 22 3.34 18.12 6.88
N VAL A 23 4.41 17.56 6.31
CA VAL A 23 4.31 16.39 5.42
C VAL A 23 4.12 15.16 6.30
N ARG A 24 3.04 14.42 6.04
CA ARG A 24 2.78 13.13 6.70
C ARG A 24 3.66 12.06 6.06
N ARG A 25 4.22 11.18 6.88
CA ARG A 25 5.07 10.08 6.42
C ARG A 25 4.37 8.77 6.74
N ILE A 26 4.17 7.94 5.72
CA ILE A 26 3.58 6.62 5.86
C ILE A 26 4.60 5.61 5.36
N TYR A 27 5.12 4.81 6.27
CA TYR A 27 5.95 3.68 5.93
C TYR A 27 5.07 2.50 5.51
N ILE A 28 5.41 1.85 4.40
CA ILE A 28 4.68 0.69 3.89
C ILE A 28 5.63 -0.50 3.92
N LEU A 29 5.35 -1.49 4.77
CA LEU A 29 6.09 -2.75 4.77
C LEU A 29 5.61 -3.58 3.58
N CYS A 30 6.37 -3.57 2.50
CA CYS A 30 6.11 -4.27 1.26
C CYS A 30 6.68 -5.69 1.33
N GLU A 31 5.97 -6.68 0.81
CA GLU A 31 6.48 -8.05 0.73
C GLU A 31 7.79 -8.13 -0.08
N GLY A 32 7.77 -7.63 -1.31
CA GLY A 32 8.88 -7.71 -2.25
C GLY A 32 9.13 -6.41 -3.01
N GLN A 33 9.81 -6.56 -4.16
CA GLN A 33 10.21 -5.44 -5.02
C GLN A 33 9.05 -4.93 -5.89
N THR A 34 8.10 -5.79 -6.23
CA THR A 34 6.95 -5.42 -7.06
C THR A 34 6.07 -4.42 -6.32
N GLU A 35 5.75 -4.67 -5.05
CA GLU A 35 4.95 -3.79 -4.20
C GLU A 35 5.68 -2.48 -3.92
N GLU A 36 6.99 -2.54 -3.66
CA GLU A 36 7.84 -1.36 -3.49
C GLU A 36 7.81 -0.45 -4.73
N THR A 37 7.95 -1.04 -5.92
CA THR A 37 7.92 -0.28 -7.18
C THR A 37 6.54 0.32 -7.41
N PHE A 38 5.46 -0.42 -7.14
CA PHE A 38 4.11 0.11 -7.25
C PHE A 38 3.86 1.30 -6.29
N VAL A 39 4.38 1.23 -5.06
CA VAL A 39 4.29 2.36 -4.12
C VAL A 39 5.01 3.59 -4.67
N ASN A 40 6.23 3.41 -5.18
CA ASN A 40 7.04 4.52 -5.69
C ASN A 40 6.47 5.13 -6.97
N GLU A 41 6.10 4.29 -7.94
CA GLU A 41 5.75 4.76 -9.29
C GLU A 41 4.27 5.12 -9.44
N VAL A 42 3.37 4.44 -8.72
CA VAL A 42 1.92 4.62 -8.86
C VAL A 42 1.35 5.38 -7.68
N LEU A 43 1.49 4.85 -6.46
CA LEU A 43 0.82 5.44 -5.30
C LEU A 43 1.39 6.81 -4.91
N SER A 44 2.71 6.99 -4.96
CA SER A 44 3.34 8.23 -4.51
C SER A 44 2.83 9.46 -5.26
N SER A 45 2.54 9.33 -6.56
CA SER A 45 1.96 10.42 -7.36
C SER A 45 0.59 10.87 -6.86
N HIS A 46 -0.26 9.92 -6.44
CA HIS A 46 -1.60 10.17 -5.93
C HIS A 46 -1.58 10.87 -4.56
N PHE A 47 -0.64 10.46 -3.69
CA PHE A 47 -0.53 10.99 -2.34
C PHE A 47 0.24 12.32 -2.25
N TYR A 48 1.00 12.68 -3.28
CA TYR A 48 1.78 13.92 -3.34
C TYR A 48 0.92 15.17 -3.08
N ASN A 49 -0.22 15.29 -3.76
CA ASN A 49 -1.14 16.43 -3.61
C ASN A 49 -1.81 16.50 -2.23
N LYS A 50 -1.81 15.39 -1.48
CA LYS A 50 -2.34 15.30 -0.12
C LYS A 50 -1.27 15.56 0.95
N LYS A 51 -0.04 15.94 0.55
CA LYS A 51 1.10 16.14 1.45
C LYS A 51 1.42 14.90 2.28
N ILE A 52 1.20 13.73 1.68
CA ILE A 52 1.54 12.43 2.24
C ILE A 52 2.73 11.89 1.43
N LEU A 53 3.82 11.59 2.12
CA LEU A 53 4.99 10.91 1.61
C LEU A 53 4.90 9.42 1.97
N LEU A 54 4.81 8.57 0.95
CA LEU A 54 4.91 7.13 1.12
C LEU A 54 6.39 6.71 1.12
N ILE A 55 6.75 5.80 2.02
CA ILE A 55 8.12 5.30 2.17
C ILE A 55 8.05 3.77 2.21
N PRO A 56 8.23 3.07 1.08
CA PRO A 56 8.22 1.61 1.08
C PRO A 56 9.46 1.05 1.78
N LEU A 57 9.27 -0.06 2.49
CA LEU A 57 10.32 -0.86 3.12
C LEU A 57 10.09 -2.32 2.74
N THR A 58 11.05 -2.93 2.05
CA THR A 58 10.91 -4.32 1.59
C THR A 58 11.22 -5.36 2.67
N LEU A 59 10.35 -6.35 2.79
CA LEU A 59 10.55 -7.56 3.59
C LEU A 59 11.34 -8.63 2.83
N ARG A 60 11.67 -8.41 1.56
CA ARG A 60 12.45 -9.35 0.71
C ARG A 60 11.83 -10.75 0.66
N GLY A 61 10.50 -10.85 0.65
CA GLY A 61 9.73 -12.09 0.62
C GLY A 61 9.68 -12.86 1.94
N HIS A 62 10.36 -12.40 2.99
CA HIS A 62 10.34 -13.06 4.29
C HIS A 62 9.28 -12.43 5.20
N VAL A 63 8.04 -12.87 5.01
CA VAL A 63 6.89 -12.40 5.77
C VAL A 63 6.66 -13.30 6.99
N SER A 64 6.83 -12.74 8.18
CA SER A 64 6.45 -13.38 9.43
C SER A 64 5.86 -12.34 10.37
N PHE A 65 5.00 -12.81 11.28
CA PHE A 65 4.37 -11.94 12.26
C PHE A 65 5.40 -11.18 13.12
N SER A 66 6.46 -11.89 13.56
CA SER A 66 7.54 -11.31 14.36
C SER A 66 8.34 -10.25 13.59
N ARG A 67 8.54 -10.44 12.28
CA ARG A 67 9.30 -9.49 11.47
C ARG A 67 8.50 -8.22 11.16
N ILE A 68 7.25 -8.37 10.72
CA ILE A 68 6.34 -7.24 10.48
C ILE A 68 6.33 -6.33 11.69
N TRP A 69 6.19 -6.93 12.87
CA TRP A 69 6.25 -6.22 14.12
C TRP A 69 7.60 -5.52 14.31
N SER A 70 8.70 -6.27 14.33
CA SER A 70 10.02 -5.71 14.62
C SER A 70 10.32 -4.49 13.76
N ASP A 71 9.98 -4.55 12.47
CA ASP A 71 10.24 -3.47 11.53
C ASP A 71 9.26 -2.30 11.72
N ALA A 72 7.96 -2.55 11.89
CA ALA A 72 6.98 -1.50 12.21
C ALA A 72 7.31 -0.78 13.53
N GLN A 73 7.72 -1.52 14.56
CA GLN A 73 8.10 -0.96 15.85
C GLN A 73 9.36 -0.09 15.75
N LYS A 74 10.38 -0.52 15.01
CA LYS A 74 11.59 0.28 14.76
C LYS A 74 11.23 1.61 14.09
N VAL A 75 10.38 1.56 13.07
CA VAL A 75 9.90 2.77 12.37
C VAL A 75 9.16 3.69 13.33
N LEU A 76 8.12 3.18 14.00
CA LEU A 76 7.24 4.02 14.81
C LEU A 76 7.91 4.59 16.06
N ARG A 77 8.95 3.94 16.59
CA ARG A 77 9.79 4.47 17.68
C ARG A 77 10.76 5.55 17.21
N LYS A 78 11.29 5.43 15.99
CA LYS A 78 12.22 6.41 15.42
C LYS A 78 11.50 7.67 14.92
N GLU A 79 10.29 7.49 14.39
CA GLU A 79 9.53 8.53 13.72
C GLU A 79 8.19 8.76 14.45
N ASN A 80 8.19 9.65 15.45
CA ASN A 80 7.05 9.85 16.36
C ASN A 80 5.74 10.29 15.69
N GLU A 81 5.83 10.90 14.51
CA GLU A 81 4.70 11.45 13.75
C GLU A 81 4.42 10.66 12.46
N ALA A 82 5.14 9.57 12.22
CA ALA A 82 4.92 8.72 11.05
C ALA A 82 3.91 7.61 11.35
N TYR A 83 3.23 7.17 10.30
CA TYR A 83 2.38 5.98 10.30
C TYR A 83 3.13 4.82 9.67
N CYS A 84 2.69 3.60 9.97
CA CYS A 84 3.20 2.38 9.36
C CYS A 84 2.02 1.50 8.95
N THR A 85 2.03 1.01 7.72
CA THR A 85 1.05 0.05 7.19
C THR A 85 1.80 -1.12 6.53
N THR A 86 1.07 -2.11 6.07
CA THR A 86 1.60 -3.33 5.47
C THR A 86 0.99 -3.52 4.09
N PHE A 87 1.77 -3.99 3.11
CA PHE A 87 1.31 -4.37 1.79
C PHE A 87 1.95 -5.71 1.44
N ILE A 88 1.28 -6.76 1.91
CA ILE A 88 1.76 -8.15 1.94
C ILE A 88 0.64 -9.09 1.50
N ASP A 89 0.96 -10.28 1.02
CA ASP A 89 -0.01 -11.20 0.42
C ASP A 89 -0.61 -12.17 1.44
N PHE A 90 -1.94 -12.26 1.49
CA PHE A 90 -2.68 -13.14 2.40
C PHE A 90 -2.34 -14.62 2.20
N TYR A 91 -2.30 -15.07 0.94
CA TYR A 91 -2.02 -16.49 0.63
C TYR A 91 -0.55 -16.84 0.83
N GLY A 92 0.36 -15.88 0.69
CA GLY A 92 1.78 -16.03 1.00
C GLY A 92 2.09 -16.17 2.49
N LEU A 93 1.15 -15.79 3.38
CA LEU A 93 1.35 -15.92 4.82
C LEU A 93 1.54 -17.39 5.25
N PRO A 94 2.36 -17.67 6.28
CA PRO A 94 2.41 -18.97 6.95
C PRO A 94 1.03 -19.46 7.39
N SER A 95 0.81 -20.79 7.42
CA SER A 95 -0.47 -21.38 7.82
C SER A 95 -0.83 -21.10 9.29
N ASP A 96 0.18 -20.90 10.14
CA ASP A 96 0.07 -20.56 11.55
C ASP A 96 0.08 -19.04 11.81
N PHE A 97 0.01 -18.22 10.75
CA PHE A 97 -0.02 -16.76 10.91
C PHE A 97 -1.29 -16.33 11.68
N PRO A 98 -1.17 -15.51 12.74
CA PRO A 98 -2.31 -15.10 13.56
C PRO A 98 -3.45 -14.49 12.74
N GLY A 99 -4.66 -15.01 12.92
CA GLY A 99 -5.87 -14.54 12.24
C GLY A 99 -6.07 -15.08 10.83
N LYS A 100 -5.14 -15.90 10.31
CA LYS A 100 -5.32 -16.56 9.01
C LYS A 100 -6.37 -17.67 9.13
N ILE A 101 -7.52 -17.46 8.49
CA ILE A 101 -8.61 -18.43 8.41
C ILE A 101 -8.77 -18.96 6.99
N SER A 102 -9.10 -20.24 6.84
CA SER A 102 -9.28 -20.90 5.53
C SER A 102 -10.63 -20.60 4.89
N GLU A 103 -11.67 -20.42 5.71
CA GLU A 103 -13.06 -20.23 5.29
C GLU A 103 -13.52 -18.78 5.49
N GLY A 104 -14.64 -18.43 4.87
CA GLY A 104 -15.20 -17.08 4.88
C GLY A 104 -14.85 -16.28 3.62
N SER A 105 -15.53 -15.14 3.51
CA SER A 105 -15.35 -14.12 2.49
C SER A 105 -13.95 -13.48 2.56
N ILE A 106 -13.56 -12.77 1.50
CA ILE A 106 -12.26 -12.09 1.45
C ILE A 106 -12.16 -11.00 2.54
N GLU A 107 -13.28 -10.40 2.93
CA GLU A 107 -13.37 -9.36 3.95
C GLU A 107 -13.21 -9.94 5.35
N GLU A 108 -13.86 -11.07 5.63
CA GLU A 108 -13.71 -11.76 6.91
C GLU A 108 -12.26 -12.20 7.12
N LYS A 109 -11.65 -12.76 6.08
CA LYS A 109 -10.23 -13.15 6.06
C LYS A 109 -9.30 -11.96 6.29
N SER A 110 -9.49 -10.89 5.52
CA SER A 110 -8.70 -9.66 5.64
C SER A 110 -8.82 -9.06 7.04
N THR A 111 -10.05 -8.98 7.55
CA THR A 111 -10.36 -8.43 8.88
C THR A 111 -9.75 -9.26 9.99
N ALA A 112 -9.84 -10.59 9.93
CA ALA A 112 -9.30 -11.48 10.94
C ALA A 112 -7.78 -11.31 11.09
N VAL A 113 -7.04 -11.32 9.98
CA VAL A 113 -5.59 -11.10 9.98
C VAL A 113 -5.23 -9.70 10.46
N CYS A 114 -5.90 -8.65 9.95
CA CYS A 114 -5.61 -7.28 10.35
C CYS A 114 -5.89 -7.03 11.83
N LYS A 115 -6.95 -7.64 12.38
CA LYS A 115 -7.29 -7.57 13.80
C LYS A 115 -6.22 -8.22 14.67
N GLU A 116 -5.73 -9.40 14.30
CA GLU A 116 -4.67 -10.08 15.05
C GLU A 116 -3.32 -9.37 14.94
N MET A 117 -2.98 -8.81 13.76
CA MET A 117 -1.81 -7.95 13.61
C MET A 117 -1.87 -6.75 14.56
N LEU A 118 -3.00 -6.03 14.59
CA LEU A 118 -3.15 -4.87 15.47
C LEU A 118 -3.17 -5.27 16.96
N SER A 119 -3.94 -6.30 17.32
CA SER A 119 -4.06 -6.76 18.72
C SER A 119 -2.73 -7.26 19.27
N GLY A 120 -2.00 -8.02 18.45
CA GLY A 120 -0.62 -8.38 18.72
C GLY A 120 0.23 -7.13 18.94
N PHE A 121 0.29 -6.22 17.97
CA PHE A 121 1.11 -5.02 18.05
C PHE A 121 0.84 -4.17 19.32
N ILE A 122 -0.43 -3.97 19.68
CA ILE A 122 -0.84 -3.32 20.93
C ILE A 122 -0.22 -4.02 22.14
N LYS A 123 -0.29 -5.35 22.21
CA LYS A 123 0.18 -6.14 23.36
C LYS A 123 1.67 -5.96 23.65
N ASN A 124 2.57 -5.83 22.65
CA ASN A 124 4.01 -5.66 22.95
C ASN A 124 4.60 -4.28 22.63
N VAL A 125 3.87 -3.34 22.01
CA VAL A 125 4.35 -1.95 21.81
C VAL A 125 3.58 -0.93 22.66
N GLY A 126 2.40 -1.28 23.14
CA GLY A 126 1.50 -0.38 23.85
C GLY A 126 0.62 0.45 22.93
N GLU A 127 -0.49 0.94 23.48
CA GLU A 127 -1.54 1.60 22.71
C GLU A 127 -1.07 2.86 21.98
N ASN A 128 -0.29 3.72 22.64
CA ASN A 128 0.11 5.02 22.09
C ASN A 128 0.87 4.90 20.75
N THR A 129 1.79 3.94 20.66
CA THR A 129 2.53 3.68 19.41
C THR A 129 1.64 2.98 18.38
N SER A 130 0.77 2.07 18.84
CA SER A 130 -0.05 1.22 17.98
C SER A 130 -1.14 1.98 17.23
N ARG A 131 -1.58 3.15 17.72
CA ARG A 131 -2.52 4.04 17.01
C ARG A 131 -2.00 4.50 15.64
N ARG A 132 -0.69 4.42 15.40
CA ARG A 132 -0.05 4.77 14.13
C ARG A 132 0.27 3.55 13.25
N PHE A 133 -0.10 2.34 13.70
CA PHE A 133 -0.01 1.12 12.91
C PHE A 133 -1.36 0.79 12.26
N LEU A 134 -1.38 0.72 10.94
CA LEU A 134 -2.59 0.58 10.12
C LEU A 134 -2.46 -0.67 9.25
N PRO A 135 -2.69 -1.88 9.78
CA PRO A 135 -2.46 -3.11 9.02
C PRO A 135 -3.37 -3.19 7.79
N TYR A 136 -2.80 -3.67 6.69
CA TYR A 136 -3.47 -4.04 5.46
C TYR A 136 -2.88 -5.34 4.89
N ILE A 137 -3.71 -6.15 4.26
CA ILE A 137 -3.34 -7.43 3.66
C ILE A 137 -3.95 -7.46 2.27
N GLN A 138 -3.11 -7.66 1.26
CA GLN A 138 -3.54 -7.88 -0.12
C GLN A 138 -4.03 -9.31 -0.22
N MET A 139 -5.25 -9.51 -0.70
CA MET A 139 -5.86 -10.84 -0.63
C MET A 139 -5.21 -11.86 -1.53
N HIS A 140 -4.47 -11.48 -2.57
CA HIS A 140 -3.74 -12.38 -3.47
C HIS A 140 -2.40 -11.75 -3.83
N GLU A 141 -1.67 -12.29 -4.81
CA GLU A 141 -0.49 -11.59 -5.31
C GLU A 141 -0.82 -10.20 -5.87
N PHE A 142 0.15 -9.28 -5.85
CA PHE A 142 0.05 -7.97 -6.50
C PHE A 142 -0.57 -8.05 -7.91
N GLU A 143 -0.22 -9.06 -8.70
CA GLU A 143 -0.72 -9.21 -10.06
C GLU A 143 -2.26 -9.33 -10.15
N ALA A 144 -2.95 -9.69 -9.06
CA ALA A 144 -4.40 -9.65 -9.01
C ALA A 144 -4.94 -8.26 -9.35
N LEU A 145 -4.33 -7.19 -8.81
CA LEU A 145 -4.77 -5.81 -9.05
C LEU A 145 -4.71 -5.43 -10.54
N LEU A 146 -3.81 -6.05 -11.31
CA LEU A 146 -3.62 -5.77 -12.74
C LEU A 146 -4.80 -6.25 -13.60
N PHE A 147 -5.61 -7.18 -13.10
CA PHE A 147 -6.82 -7.64 -13.80
C PHE A 147 -8.01 -6.66 -13.69
N SER A 148 -7.85 -5.52 -13.02
CA SER A 148 -8.86 -4.44 -12.97
C SER A 148 -9.16 -3.81 -14.33
N ASP A 149 -8.23 -3.90 -15.28
CA ASP A 149 -8.46 -3.59 -16.69
C ASP A 149 -7.61 -4.50 -17.59
N PRO A 150 -8.15 -5.63 -18.06
CA PRO A 150 -7.42 -6.57 -18.91
C PRO A 150 -6.88 -5.98 -20.21
N THR A 151 -7.55 -4.97 -20.77
CA THR A 151 -7.12 -4.31 -22.00
C THR A 151 -5.92 -3.42 -21.74
N ARG A 152 -6.02 -2.54 -20.73
CA ARG A 152 -4.89 -1.68 -20.32
C ARG A 152 -3.72 -2.49 -19.79
N PHE A 153 -3.98 -3.58 -19.08
CA PHE A 153 -2.95 -4.52 -18.67
C PHE A 153 -2.16 -5.03 -19.89
N ALA A 154 -2.86 -5.57 -20.89
CA ALA A 154 -2.24 -6.07 -22.12
C ALA A 154 -1.43 -4.99 -22.85
N ILE A 155 -1.95 -3.76 -22.93
CA ILE A 155 -1.27 -2.61 -23.54
C ILE A 155 0.00 -2.26 -22.75
N GLY A 156 -0.10 -2.13 -21.43
CA GLY A 156 1.00 -1.67 -20.57
C GLY A 156 2.22 -2.57 -20.62
N ILE A 157 2.01 -3.87 -20.84
CA ILE A 157 3.11 -4.85 -20.99
C ILE A 157 3.53 -5.08 -22.45
N GLY A 158 3.02 -4.30 -23.41
CA GLY A 158 3.40 -4.41 -24.83
C GLY A 158 2.80 -5.60 -25.58
N HIS A 159 1.71 -6.17 -25.08
CA HIS A 159 1.04 -7.35 -25.64
C HIS A 159 -0.46 -7.14 -25.86
N PRO A 160 -0.91 -6.11 -26.61
CA PRO A 160 -2.32 -5.83 -26.83
C PRO A 160 -3.09 -7.01 -27.45
N ASP A 161 -2.40 -7.88 -28.22
CA ASP A 161 -2.94 -9.12 -28.77
C ASP A 161 -3.39 -10.13 -27.70
N LYS A 162 -2.92 -9.99 -26.46
CA LYS A 162 -3.27 -10.85 -25.32
C LYS A 162 -4.48 -10.37 -24.53
N ALA A 163 -5.03 -9.19 -24.81
CA ALA A 163 -6.14 -8.60 -24.05
C ALA A 163 -7.32 -9.57 -23.84
N ASN A 164 -7.74 -10.26 -24.90
CA ASN A 164 -8.84 -11.24 -24.82
C ASN A 164 -8.51 -12.44 -23.91
N ARG A 165 -7.25 -12.89 -23.89
CA ARG A 165 -6.80 -13.99 -23.02
C ARG A 165 -6.73 -13.55 -21.55
N ILE A 166 -6.27 -12.33 -21.30
CA ILE A 166 -6.25 -11.74 -19.95
C ILE A 166 -7.70 -11.54 -19.47
N ALA A 167 -8.59 -11.01 -20.32
CA ALA A 167 -9.99 -10.80 -19.99
C ALA A 167 -10.73 -12.12 -19.70
N ALA A 168 -10.34 -13.21 -20.36
CA ALA A 168 -10.91 -14.53 -20.11
C ALA A 168 -10.69 -15.03 -18.68
N VAL A 169 -9.61 -14.59 -17.99
CA VAL A 169 -9.38 -14.92 -16.58
C VAL A 169 -10.50 -14.39 -15.70
N MET A 170 -10.97 -13.17 -15.97
CA MET A 170 -11.99 -12.50 -15.17
C MET A 170 -13.40 -13.06 -15.35
N LYS A 171 -13.65 -13.94 -16.33
CA LYS A 171 -15.00 -14.51 -16.56
C LYS A 171 -15.54 -15.31 -15.38
N ASN A 172 -14.66 -15.80 -14.51
CA ASN A 172 -15.02 -16.63 -13.36
C ASN A 172 -15.01 -15.86 -12.03
N TYR A 173 -14.77 -14.55 -12.05
CA TYR A 173 -14.58 -13.74 -10.84
C TYR A 173 -15.36 -12.45 -10.92
N THR A 174 -15.91 -11.98 -9.80
CA THR A 174 -16.65 -10.72 -9.78
C THR A 174 -15.73 -9.51 -9.58
N SER A 175 -14.59 -9.72 -8.91
CA SER A 175 -13.57 -8.71 -8.65
C SER A 175 -12.16 -9.31 -8.81
N PRO A 176 -11.15 -8.50 -9.18
CA PRO A 176 -9.77 -8.95 -9.19
C PRO A 176 -9.29 -9.46 -7.82
N GLU A 177 -9.87 -8.96 -6.73
CA GLU A 177 -9.56 -9.39 -5.35
C GLU A 177 -10.07 -10.80 -5.01
N GLU A 178 -10.88 -11.40 -5.89
CA GLU A 178 -11.37 -12.77 -5.75
C GLU A 178 -10.59 -13.76 -6.65
N ILE A 179 -9.62 -13.28 -7.43
CA ILE A 179 -8.78 -14.13 -8.29
C ILE A 179 -7.94 -15.03 -7.38
N ASN A 180 -8.53 -16.17 -7.07
CA ASN A 180 -8.02 -17.03 -6.04
C ASN A 180 -6.80 -17.83 -6.47
N ASP A 181 -6.05 -18.21 -5.43
CA ASP A 181 -4.84 -18.99 -5.53
C ASP A 181 -5.13 -20.48 -5.25
N ASN A 182 -4.66 -21.31 -6.16
CA ASN A 182 -3.97 -22.54 -5.79
C ASN A 182 -2.54 -22.45 -6.37
N VAL A 183 -1.63 -23.35 -5.99
CA VAL A 183 -0.22 -23.30 -6.41
C VAL A 183 -0.04 -23.19 -7.94
N LEU A 184 -0.99 -23.69 -8.72
CA LEU A 184 -0.97 -23.69 -10.18
C LEU A 184 -1.71 -22.50 -10.80
N THR A 185 -2.65 -21.93 -10.07
CA THR A 185 -3.52 -20.85 -10.51
C THR A 185 -3.35 -19.65 -9.59
N ALA A 186 -2.13 -19.17 -9.39
CA ALA A 186 -1.93 -17.85 -8.80
C ALA A 186 -2.02 -16.75 -9.86
N PRO A 187 -2.40 -15.49 -9.55
CA PRO A 187 -2.44 -14.39 -10.51
C PRO A 187 -1.19 -14.34 -11.40
N SER A 188 0.01 -14.38 -10.83
CA SER A 188 1.25 -14.35 -11.61
C SER A 188 1.46 -15.60 -12.46
N LYS A 189 0.95 -16.77 -12.03
CA LYS A 189 0.99 -18.01 -12.83
C LYS A 189 0.06 -17.92 -14.03
N ARG A 190 -1.14 -17.35 -13.87
CA ARG A 190 -2.06 -17.07 -14.98
C ARG A 190 -1.43 -16.11 -15.99
N VAL A 191 -0.78 -15.06 -15.51
CA VAL A 191 -0.07 -14.12 -16.39
C VAL A 191 1.07 -14.83 -17.13
N LYS A 192 1.88 -15.65 -16.45
CA LYS A 192 2.96 -16.45 -17.07
C LYS A 192 2.49 -17.47 -18.10
N GLN A 193 1.25 -17.97 -17.99
CA GLN A 193 0.65 -18.84 -19.02
C GLN A 193 0.19 -18.06 -20.27
N ILE A 194 -0.02 -16.75 -20.14
CA ILE A 194 -0.46 -15.88 -21.23
C ILE A 194 0.74 -15.21 -21.91
N ILE A 195 1.67 -14.68 -21.11
CA ILE A 195 2.88 -13.99 -21.53
C ILE A 195 4.11 -14.82 -21.13
N LEU A 196 4.81 -15.31 -22.15
CA LEU A 196 6.07 -16.02 -21.96
C LEU A 196 7.13 -15.04 -21.40
N HIS A 197 7.96 -15.49 -20.46
CA HIS A 197 9.00 -14.67 -19.82
C HIS A 197 8.46 -13.45 -19.04
N TYR A 198 7.29 -13.55 -18.42
CA TYR A 198 6.76 -12.49 -17.55
C TYR A 198 7.71 -12.20 -16.37
N ASP A 199 8.35 -11.02 -16.42
CA ASP A 199 9.11 -10.40 -15.34
C ASP A 199 8.14 -9.64 -14.40
N LYS A 200 8.00 -10.12 -13.16
CA LYS A 200 6.99 -9.57 -12.24
C LYS A 200 7.23 -8.09 -11.92
N PRO A 201 8.43 -7.65 -11.48
CA PRO A 201 8.61 -6.26 -11.10
C PRO A 201 8.44 -5.29 -12.28
N LEU A 202 9.05 -5.57 -13.43
CA LEU A 202 9.00 -4.67 -14.58
C LEU A 202 7.59 -4.61 -15.17
N TYR A 203 7.03 -5.75 -15.56
CA TYR A 203 5.72 -5.76 -16.22
C TYR A 203 4.58 -5.43 -15.28
N GLY A 204 4.69 -5.81 -14.00
CA GLY A 204 3.71 -5.41 -12.99
C GLY A 204 3.60 -3.89 -12.86
N SER A 205 4.74 -3.20 -12.86
CA SER A 205 4.80 -1.74 -12.75
C SER A 205 4.27 -1.06 -14.02
N LEU A 206 4.70 -1.50 -15.20
CA LEU A 206 4.22 -0.94 -16.48
C LEU A 206 2.71 -1.12 -16.65
N ALA A 207 2.20 -2.31 -16.31
CA ALA A 207 0.76 -2.58 -16.31
C ALA A 207 0.01 -1.66 -15.35
N ALA A 208 0.48 -1.52 -14.10
CA ALA A 208 -0.19 -0.70 -13.11
C ALA A 208 -0.21 0.80 -13.47
N ILE A 209 0.85 1.30 -14.09
CA ILE A 209 0.91 2.66 -14.63
C ILE A 209 -0.12 2.85 -15.73
N GLU A 210 -0.19 1.92 -16.69
CA GLU A 210 -1.12 2.00 -17.83
C GLU A 210 -2.59 1.84 -17.41
N ILE A 211 -2.87 0.98 -16.43
CA ILE A 211 -4.21 0.78 -15.85
C ILE A 211 -4.64 2.02 -15.07
N GLY A 212 -3.73 2.55 -14.26
CA GLY A 212 -3.96 3.70 -13.40
C GLY A 212 -4.68 3.36 -12.09
N LEU A 213 -4.30 4.08 -11.03
CA LEU A 213 -4.87 3.91 -9.69
C LEU A 213 -6.40 4.05 -9.64
N PRO A 214 -7.07 5.00 -10.35
CA PRO A 214 -8.52 5.12 -10.29
C PRO A 214 -9.24 3.83 -10.70
N ARG A 215 -8.74 3.13 -11.72
CA ARG A 215 -9.34 1.90 -12.20
C ARG A 215 -9.11 0.72 -11.26
N ILE A 216 -7.93 0.64 -10.66
CA ILE A 216 -7.63 -0.36 -9.62
C ILE A 216 -8.59 -0.17 -8.44
N ARG A 217 -8.74 1.07 -7.93
CA ARG A 217 -9.65 1.41 -6.82
C ARG A 217 -11.11 1.09 -7.14
N GLU A 218 -11.56 1.38 -8.36
CA GLU A 218 -12.94 1.07 -8.79
C GLU A 218 -13.26 -0.43 -8.72
N LYS A 219 -12.29 -1.31 -9.00
CA LYS A 219 -12.50 -2.76 -9.09
C LYS A 219 -12.08 -3.54 -7.85
N CYS A 220 -11.22 -2.97 -7.01
CA CYS A 220 -10.62 -3.63 -5.85
C CYS A 220 -11.03 -2.88 -4.57
N ARG A 221 -12.09 -3.36 -3.92
CA ARG A 221 -12.75 -2.66 -2.82
C ARG A 221 -11.98 -2.71 -1.50
N LEU A 222 -11.28 -3.81 -1.20
CA LEU A 222 -10.44 -3.89 -0.01
C LEU A 222 -9.22 -2.98 -0.16
N PHE A 223 -8.62 -2.99 -1.35
CA PHE A 223 -7.56 -2.07 -1.72
C PHE A 223 -8.02 -0.60 -1.67
N ASP A 224 -9.18 -0.26 -2.24
CA ASP A 224 -9.72 1.10 -2.18
C ASP A 224 -9.99 1.55 -0.74
N ALA A 225 -10.59 0.68 0.09
CA ALA A 225 -10.80 0.98 1.50
C ALA A 225 -9.48 1.24 2.25
N TRP A 226 -8.40 0.55 1.89
CA TRP A 226 -7.07 0.84 2.42
C TRP A 226 -6.56 2.21 1.97
N ILE A 227 -6.64 2.52 0.67
CA ILE A 227 -6.24 3.83 0.15
C ILE A 227 -7.02 4.96 0.83
N GLN A 228 -8.35 4.83 0.96
CA GLN A 228 -9.19 5.82 1.64
C GLN A 228 -8.72 6.05 3.09
N LYS A 229 -8.44 4.99 3.85
CA LYS A 229 -7.91 5.12 5.23
C LYS A 229 -6.58 5.89 5.28
N LEU A 230 -5.69 5.69 4.30
CA LEU A 230 -4.43 6.44 4.23
C LEU A 230 -4.65 7.90 3.86
N GLU A 231 -5.63 8.20 2.99
CA GLU A 231 -6.00 9.55 2.58
C GLU A 231 -6.58 10.38 3.74
N GLU A 232 -7.27 9.73 4.67
CA GLU A 232 -7.98 10.34 5.82
C GLU A 232 -7.08 10.61 7.03
N LEU A 233 -5.83 10.15 7.04
CA LEU A 233 -4.92 10.45 8.15
C LEU A 233 -4.72 11.96 8.27
N GLU A 234 -4.68 12.50 9.49
CA GLU A 234 -4.55 13.94 9.75
C GLU A 234 -3.10 14.40 9.97
#